data_AF-A0A3M2LGE8-F1
#
_entry.id   AF-A0A3M2LGE8-F1
#
_cell.length_a   1.000
_cell.length_b   1.000
_cell.length_c   1.000
_cell.angle_alpha   90.00
_cell.angle_beta   90.00
_cell.angle_gamma   90.00
#
_symmetry.space_group_name_H-M   'P 1'
#
loop_
_entity.id
_entity.type
_entity.pdbx_description
1 polymer ?
#
loop_
_entity_poly.entity_id
_entity_poly.type
_entity_poly.pdbx_seq_one_letter_code
_entity_poly.pdbx_strand_id
1 'polypeptide(L)'
;MKFAVYGALAGGDPTKSMARDVSANLQTALDNLEPPRLVKISNDTLGGDPAKNSLKHFAAIVTVDGVDVPFACQENQTIDFG
;
A
#
# COMPACT_ATOMS: atom_id res chain seq x y z
N MET A 1 10.28 -1.28 6.74
CA MET A 1 8.92 -1.67 7.18
C MET A 1 8.85 -3.17 7.48
N LYS A 2 7.76 -3.66 8.08
CA LYS A 2 7.54 -5.11 8.30
C LYS A 2 6.72 -5.79 7.21
N PHE A 3 5.72 -5.09 6.68
CA PHE A 3 4.79 -5.64 5.70
C PHE A 3 4.03 -4.51 4.99
N ALA A 4 3.76 -4.67 3.70
CA ALA A 4 2.75 -3.92 2.98
C ALA A 4 2.08 -4.77 1.90
N VAL A 5 0.76 -4.70 1.81
CA VAL A 5 -0.05 -5.41 0.81
C VAL A 5 -0.98 -4.45 0.11
N TYR A 6 -1.22 -4.74 -1.17
CA TYR A 6 -2.16 -4.02 -2.00
C TYR A 6 -2.91 -4.97 -2.91
N GLY A 7 -4.23 -4.84 -2.96
CA GLY A 7 -5.05 -5.69 -3.81
C GLY A 7 -6.52 -5.70 -3.46
N ALA A 8 -7.22 -6.67 -4.04
CA ALA A 8 -8.64 -6.85 -3.84
C ALA A 8 -9.02 -8.33 -3.96
N LEU A 9 -10.28 -8.62 -3.62
CA LEU A 9 -10.98 -9.80 -4.09
C LEU A 9 -11.55 -9.47 -5.48
N ALA A 10 -11.12 -10.17 -6.53
CA ALA A 10 -11.54 -9.85 -7.90
C ALA A 10 -13.06 -10.01 -8.04
N GLY A 11 -13.76 -8.92 -8.37
CA GLY A 11 -15.22 -8.88 -8.43
C GLY A 11 -15.91 -9.14 -7.08
N GLY A 12 -15.21 -8.97 -5.95
CA GLY A 12 -15.72 -9.28 -4.62
C GLY A 12 -15.79 -10.78 -4.29
N ASP A 13 -15.26 -11.64 -5.17
CA ASP A 13 -15.29 -13.09 -4.98
C ASP A 13 -14.24 -13.53 -3.94
N PRO A 14 -14.66 -14.12 -2.80
CA PRO A 14 -13.75 -14.52 -1.72
C PRO A 14 -12.74 -15.60 -2.14
N THR A 15 -12.95 -16.26 -3.28
CA THR A 15 -12.03 -17.26 -3.83
C THR A 15 -10.99 -16.68 -4.78
N LYS A 16 -11.09 -15.40 -5.14
CA LYS A 16 -10.23 -14.72 -6.12
C LYS A 16 -9.40 -13.61 -5.48
N SER A 17 -8.59 -13.97 -4.47
CA SER A 17 -7.64 -13.05 -3.87
C SER A 17 -6.56 -12.64 -4.87
N MET A 18 -6.54 -11.36 -5.22
CA MET A 18 -5.59 -10.74 -6.14
C MET A 18 -4.87 -9.61 -5.41
N ALA A 19 -3.97 -9.99 -4.51
CA ALA A 19 -3.16 -9.08 -3.72
C ALA A 19 -1.67 -9.37 -3.90
N ARG A 20 -0.86 -8.31 -3.78
CA ARG A 20 0.58 -8.37 -3.94
C ARG A 20 1.27 -7.76 -2.73
N ASP A 21 2.39 -8.36 -2.34
CA ASP A 21 3.36 -7.72 -1.45
C ASP A 21 3.96 -6.51 -2.18
N VAL A 22 3.75 -5.32 -1.60
CA VAL A 22 4.23 -4.05 -2.16
C VAL A 22 5.25 -3.40 -1.23
N SER A 23 5.84 -4.17 -0.30
CA SER A 23 6.80 -3.67 0.68
C SER A 23 7.99 -3.02 0.00
N ALA A 24 8.59 -3.65 -1.01
CA ALA A 24 9.72 -3.05 -1.73
C ALA A 24 9.33 -1.72 -2.42
N ASN A 25 8.18 -1.70 -3.10
CA ASN A 25 7.70 -0.52 -3.82
C ASN A 25 7.37 0.64 -2.87
N LEU A 26 6.71 0.35 -1.74
CA LEU A 26 6.41 1.35 -0.73
C LEU A 26 7.70 1.89 -0.07
N GLN A 27 8.69 1.02 0.20
CA GLN A 27 9.97 1.47 0.75
C GLN A 27 10.67 2.43 -0.22
N THR A 28 10.76 2.06 -1.50
CA THR A 28 11.32 2.94 -2.55
C THR A 28 10.56 4.28 -2.65
N ALA A 29 9.23 4.27 -2.50
CA ALA A 29 8.45 5.51 -2.51
C ALA A 29 8.78 6.41 -1.31
N LEU A 30 9.01 5.83 -0.12
CA LEU A 30 9.34 6.55 1.10
C LEU A 30 10.78 7.06 1.14
N ASP A 31 11.73 6.29 0.59
CA ASP A 31 13.17 6.62 0.61
C ASP A 31 13.50 7.95 -0.10
N ASN A 32 12.60 8.44 -0.95
CA ASN A 32 12.76 9.68 -1.72
C ASN A 32 12.00 10.87 -1.13
N LEU A 33 11.43 10.74 0.07
CA LEU A 33 10.57 11.76 0.69
C LEU A 33 11.14 12.28 2.01
N GLU A 34 11.20 13.60 2.10
CA GLU A 34 11.35 14.33 3.36
C GLU A 34 9.99 14.52 4.05
N PRO A 35 9.95 14.71 5.38
CA PRO A 35 8.70 14.97 6.08
C PRO A 35 7.97 16.23 5.56
N PRO A 36 6.64 16.20 5.36
CA PRO A 36 5.75 15.04 5.56
C PRO A 36 5.88 14.00 4.45
N ARG A 37 5.94 12.71 4.82
CA ARG A 37 6.11 11.60 3.88
C ARG A 37 4.77 11.16 3.29
N LEU A 38 4.24 12.01 2.40
CA LEU A 38 2.96 11.80 1.74
C LEU A 38 3.08 10.83 0.57
N VAL A 39 2.38 9.71 0.64
CA VAL A 39 2.34 8.70 -0.43
C VAL A 39 0.90 8.46 -0.87
N LYS A 40 0.64 8.66 -2.16
CA LYS A 40 -0.63 8.26 -2.78
C LYS A 40 -0.62 6.76 -3.06
N ILE A 41 -1.54 6.02 -2.45
CA ILE A 41 -1.66 4.58 -2.65
C ILE A 41 -2.32 4.30 -4.00
N SER A 42 -1.54 3.93 -5.01
CA SER A 42 -2.02 3.73 -6.38
C SER A 42 -1.24 2.65 -7.12
N ASN A 43 -1.77 2.18 -8.25
CA ASN A 43 -1.07 1.27 -9.15
C ASN A 43 0.32 1.79 -9.54
N ASP A 44 0.44 3.08 -9.87
CA ASP A 44 1.70 3.67 -10.33
C ASP A 44 2.75 3.66 -9.21
N THR A 45 2.33 4.00 -8.00
CA THR A 45 3.20 4.05 -6.82
C THR A 45 3.60 2.66 -6.34
N LEU A 46 2.68 1.70 -6.40
CA LEU A 46 2.86 0.38 -5.77
C LEU A 46 3.31 -0.71 -6.75
N GLY A 47 3.74 -0.35 -7.96
CA GLY A 47 4.38 -1.26 -8.92
C GLY A 47 3.43 -2.00 -9.87
N GLY A 48 2.24 -1.46 -10.11
CA GLY A 48 1.23 -1.96 -11.07
C GLY A 48 -0.08 -2.41 -10.42
N ASP A 49 -1.03 -2.82 -11.26
CA ASP A 49 -2.38 -3.24 -10.84
C ASP A 49 -2.47 -4.75 -10.60
N PRO A 50 -2.57 -5.21 -9.34
CA PRO A 50 -2.74 -6.63 -9.03
C PRO A 50 -4.16 -7.14 -9.35
N ALA A 51 -5.18 -6.26 -9.40
CA ALA A 51 -6.58 -6.66 -9.51
C ALA A 51 -7.34 -5.72 -10.47
N LYS A 52 -7.15 -5.94 -11.78
CA LYS A 52 -7.77 -5.13 -12.84
C LYS A 52 -9.28 -5.02 -12.66
N ASN A 53 -9.80 -3.81 -12.87
CA ASN A 53 -11.22 -3.47 -12.75
C ASN A 53 -11.81 -3.70 -11.34
N SER A 54 -10.98 -3.89 -10.32
CA SER A 54 -11.40 -3.99 -8.93
C SER A 54 -10.82 -2.83 -8.13
N LEU A 55 -11.64 -2.24 -7.26
CA LEU A 55 -11.20 -1.25 -6.30
C LEU A 55 -10.33 -1.94 -5.25
N LYS A 56 -9.10 -1.47 -5.07
CA LYS A 56 -8.13 -2.11 -4.20
C LYS A 56 -8.06 -1.44 -2.83
N HIS A 57 -7.56 -2.21 -1.87
CA HIS A 57 -7.25 -1.76 -0.52
C HIS A 57 -5.77 -1.97 -0.25
N PHE A 58 -5.27 -1.17 0.68
CA PHE A 58 -3.90 -1.19 1.13
C PHE A 58 -3.85 -1.39 2.64
N ALA A 59 -2.87 -2.15 3.10
CA ALA A 59 -2.49 -2.24 4.49
C ALA A 59 -0.98 -2.35 4.62
N ALA A 60 -0.40 -1.71 5.63
CA ALA A 60 1.01 -1.82 5.95
C ALA A 60 1.27 -1.73 7.45
N ILE A 61 2.40 -2.30 7.87
CA ILE A 61 3.01 -2.09 9.17
C ILE A 61 4.39 -1.48 8.94
N VAL A 62 4.52 -0.20 9.28
CA VAL A 62 5.74 0.59 9.09
C VAL A 62 6.32 0.96 10.44
N THR A 63 7.62 0.82 10.61
CA THR A 63 8.32 1.24 11.82
C THR A 63 8.65 2.73 11.71
N VAL A 64 8.01 3.56 12.53
CA VAL A 64 8.19 5.02 12.61
C VAL A 64 8.75 5.33 14.00
N ASP A 65 9.92 5.98 14.07
CA ASP A 65 10.62 6.29 15.32
C ASP A 65 10.78 5.08 16.28
N GLY A 66 11.03 3.91 15.70
CA GLY A 66 11.20 2.65 16.44
C GLY A 66 9.89 1.97 16.87
N VAL A 67 8.74 2.54 16.54
CA VAL A 67 7.40 2.00 16.84
C VAL A 67 6.75 1.47 15.57
N ASP A 68 6.20 0.26 15.63
CA ASP A 68 5.41 -0.28 14.52
C ASP A 68 4.02 0.36 14.49
N VAL A 69 3.73 1.07 13.41
CA VAL A 69 2.47 1.77 13.17
C VAL A 69 1.70 1.08 12.04
N PRO A 70 0.45 0.67 12.26
CA PRO A 70 -0.41 0.15 11.19
C PRO A 70 -1.02 1.29 10.37
N PHE A 71 -1.03 1.11 9.05
CA PHE A 71 -1.64 2.01 8.09
C PHE A 71 -2.58 1.23 7.17
N ALA A 72 -3.73 1.82 6.84
CA ALA A 72 -4.65 1.25 5.87
C ALA A 72 -5.45 2.35 5.18
N CYS A 73 -5.72 2.15 3.89
CA CYS A 73 -6.60 3.02 3.12
C CYS A 73 -7.12 2.29 1.88
N GLN A 74 -8.03 2.94 1.17
CA GLN A 74 -8.45 2.53 -0.15
C GLN A 74 -7.49 3.08 -1.22
N GLU A 75 -7.44 2.40 -2.37
CA GLU A 75 -6.80 2.91 -3.58
C GLU A 75 -7.18 4.38 -3.87
N ASN A 76 -6.17 5.13 -4.32
CA ASN A 76 -6.15 6.56 -4.62
C ASN A 76 -6.22 7.51 -3.41
N GLN A 77 -6.26 7.00 -2.17
CA GLN A 77 -6.09 7.83 -0.99
C GLN A 77 -4.60 8.08 -0.72
N THR A 78 -4.31 9.24 -0.11
CA THR A 78 -2.96 9.60 0.34
C THR A 78 -2.85 9.34 1.84
N ILE A 79 -1.74 8.74 2.24
CA ILE A 79 -1.36 8.55 3.64
C ILE A 79 -0.13 9.40 3.91
N ASP A 80 -0.09 10.04 5.08
CA ASP A 80 1.13 10.57 5.67
C ASP A 80 1.76 9.49 6.55
N PHE A 81 2.97 9.06 6.20
CA PHE A 81 3.67 7.97 6.89
C PHE A 81 4.56 8.41 8.05
N GLY A 82 4.59 9.71 8.37
CA GLY A 82 5.47 10.25 9.41
C GLY A 82 6.78 10.77 8.87
#